data_AF-A0A445LLA7-F1
#
_entry.id   AF-A0A445LLA7-F1
#
_cell.length_a   1.000
_cell.length_b   1.000
_cell.length_c   1.000
_cell.angle_alpha   90.00
_cell.angle_beta   90.00
_cell.angle_gamma   90.00
#
_symmetry.space_group_name_H-M   'P 1'
#
loop_
_entity.id
_entity.type
_entity.pdbx_description
1 polymer ?
#
loop_
_entity_poly.entity_id
_entity_poly.type
_entity_poly.pdbx_seq_one_letter_code
_entity_poly.pdbx_strand_id
1 'polypeptide(L)'
;MLLQFRKLFPPTKWAAEFNAALTVPFFDWLVGPSEVMEVEINGVKQKSGVHIKKCRYLENSGCVGMCVNMCKIPTQDFFTNEFGLPLTMTPNFEDMSCDMVYGQAPPTFEEDPVSKQACYANICEYDSRVFNESNKRFSYFNKVITLSGSMAKPSSSVCHKLQA
;
A
#
# COMPACT_ATOMS: atom_id res chain seq x y z
N MET A 1 -19.36 -14.56 -12.30
CA MET A 1 -20.22 -13.38 -12.04
C MET A 1 -19.44 -12.08 -12.23
N LEU A 2 -18.19 -11.96 -11.74
CA LEU A 2 -17.35 -10.75 -11.87
C LEU A 2 -16.78 -10.50 -13.28
N LEU A 3 -16.44 -11.55 -14.05
CA LEU A 3 -15.91 -11.40 -15.42
C LEU A 3 -16.88 -10.72 -16.41
N GLN A 4 -18.19 -10.76 -16.15
CA GLN A 4 -19.19 -10.07 -16.98
C GLN A 4 -19.18 -8.54 -16.76
N PHE A 5 -18.89 -8.06 -15.55
CA PHE A 5 -18.89 -6.62 -15.24
C PHE A 5 -17.80 -5.86 -16.01
N ARG A 6 -16.59 -6.43 -16.11
CA ARG A 6 -15.46 -5.86 -16.89
C ARG A 6 -15.74 -5.75 -18.39
N LYS A 7 -16.58 -6.64 -18.93
CA LYS A 7 -16.99 -6.57 -20.35
C LYS A 7 -18.06 -5.50 -20.61
N LEU A 8 -18.87 -5.17 -19.60
CA LEU A 8 -19.94 -4.17 -19.69
C LEU A 8 -19.44 -2.75 -19.43
N PHE A 9 -18.37 -2.60 -18.63
CA PHE A 9 -17.80 -1.30 -18.28
C PHE A 9 -16.30 -1.27 -18.62
N PRO A 10 -15.93 -1.03 -19.89
CA PRO A 10 -14.53 -0.88 -20.25
C PRO A 10 -13.90 0.30 -19.49
N PRO A 11 -12.61 0.23 -19.12
CA PRO A 11 -11.91 1.32 -18.45
C PRO A 11 -11.77 2.49 -19.43
N THR A 12 -12.74 3.40 -19.41
CA THR A 12 -12.76 4.60 -20.24
C THR A 12 -12.15 5.77 -19.49
N LYS A 13 -11.66 6.78 -20.24
CA LYS A 13 -11.26 8.08 -19.68
C LYS A 13 -12.34 8.66 -18.76
N TRP A 14 -13.59 8.62 -19.20
CA TRP A 14 -14.72 9.13 -18.41
C TRP A 14 -14.87 8.39 -17.07
N ALA A 15 -14.77 7.06 -17.07
CA ALA A 15 -14.84 6.28 -15.83
C ALA A 15 -13.68 6.63 -14.87
N ALA A 16 -12.48 6.83 -15.41
CA ALA A 16 -11.31 7.22 -14.63
C ALA A 16 -11.46 8.62 -14.01
N GLU A 17 -11.88 9.61 -14.80
CA GLU A 17 -12.13 10.99 -14.35
C GLU A 17 -13.28 11.06 -13.33
N PHE A 18 -14.35 10.29 -13.54
CA PHE A 18 -15.48 10.22 -12.60
C PHE A 18 -15.06 9.64 -11.25
N ASN A 19 -14.29 8.55 -11.25
CA ASN A 19 -13.80 7.95 -10.00
C ASN A 19 -12.84 8.92 -9.29
N ALA A 20 -11.92 9.58 -10.00
CA ALA A 20 -11.05 10.59 -9.41
C ALA A 20 -11.84 11.73 -8.74
N ALA A 21 -12.87 12.25 -9.41
CA ALA A 21 -13.71 13.31 -8.87
C ALA A 21 -14.53 12.86 -7.64
N LEU A 22 -15.02 11.61 -7.62
CA LEU A 22 -15.72 11.04 -6.46
C LEU A 22 -14.80 10.72 -5.29
N THR A 23 -13.56 10.34 -5.56
CA THR A 23 -12.57 10.01 -4.53
C THR A 23 -12.31 11.18 -3.60
N VAL A 24 -12.17 12.40 -4.14
CA VAL A 24 -11.82 13.60 -3.36
C VAL A 24 -12.74 13.85 -2.15
N PRO A 25 -14.08 13.98 -2.30
CA PRO A 25 -14.97 14.22 -1.15
C PRO A 25 -15.02 13.03 -0.17
N PHE A 26 -14.89 11.79 -0.64
CA PHE A 26 -14.84 10.62 0.25
C PHE A 26 -13.54 10.57 1.05
N PHE A 27 -12.44 10.98 0.41
CA PHE A 27 -11.10 10.85 0.97
C PHE A 27 -10.81 11.90 2.03
N ASP A 28 -11.40 13.09 1.95
CA ASP A 28 -11.20 14.16 2.94
C ASP A 28 -11.40 13.64 4.38
N TRP A 29 -12.45 12.84 4.60
CA TRP A 29 -12.69 12.18 5.88
C TRP A 29 -11.84 10.91 6.09
N LEU A 30 -11.76 10.03 5.09
CA LEU A 30 -11.18 8.69 5.25
C LEU A 30 -9.64 8.70 5.30
N VAL A 31 -9.00 9.38 4.35
CA VAL A 31 -7.56 9.30 4.09
C VAL A 31 -6.87 10.63 4.36
N GLY A 32 -7.46 11.74 3.92
CA GLY A 32 -6.93 13.09 4.08
C GLY A 32 -7.30 14.01 2.93
N PRO A 33 -6.93 15.31 3.04
CA PRO A 33 -7.24 16.31 2.04
C PRO A 33 -6.62 15.93 0.70
N SER A 34 -7.41 16.03 -0.37
CA SER A 34 -7.00 15.61 -1.70
C SER A 34 -7.56 16.52 -2.79
N GLU A 35 -6.95 16.47 -3.97
CA GLU A 35 -7.41 17.21 -5.15
C GLU A 35 -7.21 16.41 -6.42
N VAL A 36 -8.05 16.65 -7.43
CA VAL A 36 -7.90 16.04 -8.75
C VAL A 36 -6.75 16.73 -9.48
N MET A 37 -5.88 15.95 -10.12
CA MET A 37 -4.80 16.42 -10.97
C MET A 37 -4.89 15.85 -12.40
N GLU A 38 -4.31 16.58 -13.35
CA GLU A 38 -4.16 16.11 -14.73
C GLU A 38 -2.98 15.16 -14.84
N VAL A 39 -3.19 14.04 -15.52
CA VAL A 39 -2.19 13.02 -15.81
C VAL A 39 -2.21 12.68 -17.30
N GLU A 40 -1.12 12.16 -17.82
CA GLU A 40 -1.03 11.66 -19.18
C GLU A 40 -0.86 10.14 -19.16
N ILE A 41 -1.80 9.42 -19.77
CA ILE A 41 -1.76 7.96 -19.87
C ILE A 41 -1.80 7.59 -21.35
N ASN A 42 -0.75 6.91 -21.83
CA ASN A 42 -0.61 6.49 -23.23
C ASN A 42 -0.83 7.65 -24.24
N GLY A 43 -0.30 8.83 -23.94
CA GLY A 43 -0.43 10.03 -24.78
C GLY A 43 -1.77 10.77 -24.65
N VAL A 44 -2.67 10.31 -23.76
CA VAL A 44 -3.97 10.95 -23.52
C VAL A 44 -3.96 11.69 -22.19
N LYS A 45 -4.14 13.01 -22.25
CA LYS A 45 -4.35 13.85 -21.07
C LYS A 45 -5.76 13.68 -20.51
N GLN A 46 -5.84 13.49 -19.20
CA GLN A 46 -7.11 13.31 -18.49
C GLN A 46 -7.00 13.70 -17.01
N LYS A 47 -8.13 14.11 -16.42
CA LYS A 47 -8.23 14.48 -15.00
C LYS A 47 -8.53 13.27 -14.12
N SER A 48 -7.70 12.23 -14.24
CA SER A 48 -7.88 10.97 -13.53
C SER A 48 -6.86 10.71 -12.43
N GLY A 49 -5.98 11.68 -12.16
CA GLY A 49 -5.11 11.67 -10.99
C GLY A 49 -5.81 12.28 -9.78
N VAL A 50 -5.52 11.75 -8.60
CA VAL A 50 -5.88 12.33 -7.31
C VAL A 50 -4.61 12.45 -6.50
N HIS A 51 -4.28 13.67 -6.10
CA HIS A 51 -3.17 13.94 -5.20
C HIS A 51 -3.72 14.06 -3.77
N ILE A 52 -3.33 13.14 -2.89
CA ILE A 52 -3.62 13.21 -1.46
C ILE A 52 -2.49 13.99 -0.81
N LYS A 53 -2.78 15.20 -0.35
CA LYS A 53 -1.78 16.14 0.18
C LYS A 53 -1.12 15.64 1.45
N LYS A 54 -1.89 14.92 2.28
CA LYS A 54 -1.41 14.32 3.51
C LYS A 54 -2.22 13.07 3.83
N CYS A 55 -1.59 11.91 3.68
CA CYS A 55 -2.21 10.60 3.83
C CYS A 55 -2.10 10.10 5.26
N ARG A 56 -3.23 9.97 5.94
CA ARG A 56 -3.32 9.47 7.32
C ARG A 56 -2.75 8.08 7.50
N TYR A 57 -2.87 7.20 6.50
CA TYR A 57 -2.29 5.86 6.56
C TYR A 57 -0.75 5.91 6.56
N LEU A 58 -0.16 6.78 5.73
CA LEU A 58 1.29 6.98 5.72
C LEU A 58 1.76 7.61 7.02
N GLU A 59 1.10 8.70 7.44
CA GLU A 59 1.44 9.46 8.63
C GLU A 59 1.36 8.63 9.91
N ASN A 60 0.27 7.87 10.10
CA ASN A 60 0.06 7.13 11.34
C ASN A 60 0.79 5.79 11.38
N SER A 61 1.06 5.17 10.23
CA SER A 61 1.76 3.87 10.20
C SER A 61 3.27 4.05 10.27
N GLY A 62 3.81 5.12 9.68
CA GLY A 62 5.24 5.40 9.67
C GLY A 62 6.12 4.38 8.94
N CYS A 63 5.54 3.30 8.40
CA CYS A 63 6.26 2.18 7.80
C CYS A 63 5.78 1.93 6.38
N VAL A 64 6.73 1.89 5.44
CA VAL A 64 6.54 1.45 4.05
C VAL A 64 5.75 0.15 3.99
N GLY A 65 6.12 -0.86 4.78
CA GLY A 65 5.45 -2.16 4.79
C GLY A 65 3.96 -2.09 5.15
N MET A 66 3.56 -1.20 6.06
CA MET A 66 2.14 -1.04 6.40
C MET A 66 1.37 -0.31 5.31
N CYS A 67 1.93 0.77 4.75
CA CYS A 67 1.32 1.46 3.61
C CYS A 67 1.10 0.50 2.42
N VAL A 68 2.14 -0.24 2.05
CA VAL A 68 2.13 -1.15 0.91
C VAL A 68 1.11 -2.26 1.09
N ASN A 69 1.13 -2.94 2.23
CA ASN A 69 0.34 -4.17 2.42
C ASN A 69 -1.08 -3.92 2.91
N MET A 70 -1.37 -2.78 3.54
CA MET A 70 -2.72 -2.49 4.06
C MET A 70 -3.52 -1.54 3.17
N CYS A 71 -2.85 -0.64 2.44
CA CYS A 71 -3.52 0.36 1.62
C CYS A 71 -3.26 0.13 0.13
N LYS A 72 -1.99 0.21 -0.30
CA LYS A 72 -1.63 0.21 -1.74
C LYS A 72 -2.05 -1.08 -2.45
N ILE A 73 -1.51 -2.23 -2.04
CA ILE A 73 -1.73 -3.50 -2.74
C ILE A 73 -3.22 -3.88 -2.75
N PRO A 74 -3.93 -3.89 -1.60
CA PRO A 74 -5.35 -4.25 -1.58
C PRO A 74 -6.22 -3.30 -2.42
N THR A 75 -5.93 -2.00 -2.41
CA THR A 75 -6.71 -1.01 -3.17
C THR A 75 -6.47 -1.13 -4.67
N GLN A 76 -5.21 -1.26 -5.10
CA GLN A 76 -4.88 -1.48 -6.51
C GLN A 76 -5.48 -2.78 -7.03
N ASP A 77 -5.45 -3.86 -6.23
CA ASP A 77 -6.04 -5.15 -6.58
C ASP A 77 -7.56 -5.04 -6.72
N PHE A 78 -8.25 -4.43 -5.74
CA PHE A 78 -9.69 -4.21 -5.82
C PHE A 78 -10.08 -3.41 -7.07
N PHE A 79 -9.44 -2.26 -7.32
CA PHE A 79 -9.79 -1.44 -8.48
C PHE A 79 -9.48 -2.15 -9.80
N THR A 80 -8.31 -2.77 -9.91
CA THR A 80 -7.84 -3.37 -11.17
C THR A 80 -8.51 -4.70 -11.49
N ASN A 81 -8.66 -5.57 -10.48
CA ASN A 81 -9.09 -6.95 -10.67
C ASN A 81 -10.58 -7.16 -10.41
N GLU A 82 -11.12 -6.58 -9.34
CA GLU A 82 -12.52 -6.74 -8.94
C GLU A 82 -13.43 -5.71 -9.62
N PHE A 83 -13.10 -4.42 -9.53
CA PHE A 83 -13.91 -3.33 -10.08
C PHE A 83 -13.69 -3.15 -11.59
N GLY A 84 -12.50 -3.46 -12.09
CA GLY A 84 -12.17 -3.40 -13.52
C GLY A 84 -11.68 -2.05 -14.04
N LEU A 85 -11.34 -1.11 -13.15
CA LEU A 85 -10.72 0.16 -13.48
C LEU A 85 -9.28 0.14 -12.96
N PRO A 86 -8.27 0.06 -13.84
CA PRO A 86 -6.88 0.06 -13.41
C PRO A 86 -6.57 1.26 -12.51
N LEU A 87 -5.83 1.03 -11.43
CA LEU A 87 -5.43 2.06 -10.50
C LEU A 87 -3.97 1.84 -10.09
N THR A 88 -3.18 2.90 -10.19
CA THR A 88 -1.81 2.94 -9.63
C THR A 88 -1.79 3.89 -8.44
N MET A 89 -1.13 3.50 -7.36
CA MET A 89 -0.93 4.34 -6.19
C MET A 89 0.56 4.55 -5.93
N THR A 90 0.98 5.80 -5.72
CA THR A 90 2.38 6.18 -5.50
C THR A 90 2.50 6.98 -4.21
N PRO A 91 2.82 6.33 -3.07
CA PRO A 91 3.08 7.03 -1.82
C PRO A 91 4.39 7.82 -1.87
N ASN A 92 4.39 9.00 -1.26
CA ASN A 92 5.59 9.76 -0.93
C ASN A 92 5.75 9.79 0.59
N PHE A 93 6.86 9.23 1.08
CA PHE A 93 7.12 9.10 2.51
C PHE A 93 7.88 10.30 3.10
N GLU A 94 8.37 11.22 2.26
CA GLU A 94 9.06 12.43 2.72
C GLU A 94 8.06 13.48 3.20
N ASP A 95 6.98 13.68 2.44
CA ASP A 95 5.92 14.65 2.74
C ASP A 95 4.61 14.01 3.21
N MET A 96 4.57 12.67 3.30
CA MET A 96 3.38 11.88 3.65
C MET A 96 2.22 12.01 2.66
N SER A 97 2.48 12.44 1.42
CA SER A 97 1.47 12.50 0.36
C SER A 97 1.31 11.16 -0.35
N CYS A 98 0.26 11.01 -1.16
CA CYS A 98 0.06 9.81 -1.98
C CYS A 98 -0.71 10.16 -3.25
N ASP A 99 -0.18 9.76 -4.39
CA ASP A 99 -0.87 9.90 -5.67
C ASP A 99 -1.66 8.65 -6.01
N MET A 100 -2.85 8.85 -6.55
CA MET A 100 -3.69 7.80 -7.10
C MET A 100 -4.01 8.13 -8.56
N VAL A 101 -3.72 7.22 -9.47
CA VAL A 101 -3.93 7.43 -10.90
C VAL A 101 -4.91 6.39 -11.43
N TYR A 102 -6.16 6.79 -11.62
CA TYR A 102 -7.18 5.97 -12.24
C TYR A 102 -6.94 5.86 -13.74
N GLY A 103 -7.14 4.66 -14.28
CA GLY A 103 -6.83 4.29 -15.66
C GLY A 103 -5.39 3.84 -15.89
N GLN A 104 -4.50 3.94 -14.90
CA GLN A 104 -3.12 3.45 -14.99
C GLN A 104 -3.01 2.05 -14.36
N ALA A 105 -2.48 1.10 -15.12
CA ALA A 105 -2.21 -0.24 -14.60
C ALA A 105 -1.10 -0.19 -13.54
N PRO A 106 -1.31 -0.78 -12.35
CA PRO A 106 -0.27 -0.81 -11.33
C PRO A 106 0.93 -1.64 -11.82
N PRO A 107 2.16 -1.28 -11.41
CA PRO A 107 3.32 -2.13 -11.65
C PRO A 107 3.16 -3.47 -10.94
N THR A 108 3.89 -4.49 -11.42
CA THR A 108 4.01 -5.75 -10.68
C THR A 108 4.73 -5.50 -9.35
N PHE A 109 4.56 -6.41 -8.38
CA PHE A 109 5.19 -6.27 -7.07
C PHE A 109 6.72 -6.16 -7.18
N GLU A 110 7.32 -6.90 -8.12
CA GLU A 110 8.76 -6.92 -8.38
C GLU A 110 9.26 -5.65 -9.07
N GLU A 111 8.42 -4.96 -9.84
CA GLU A 111 8.77 -3.73 -10.54
C GLU A 111 8.47 -2.48 -9.72
N ASP A 112 7.62 -2.60 -8.69
CA ASP A 112 7.23 -1.50 -7.82
C ASP A 112 8.44 -1.02 -6.98
N PRO A 113 8.90 0.23 -7.14
CA PRO A 113 10.02 0.74 -6.35
C PRO A 113 9.69 0.81 -4.85
N VAL A 114 8.41 0.98 -4.50
CA VAL A 114 7.97 1.09 -3.10
C VAL A 114 8.08 -0.25 -2.38
N SER A 115 7.92 -1.38 -3.08
CA SER A 115 8.04 -2.71 -2.47
C SER A 115 9.48 -3.06 -2.05
N LYS A 116 10.47 -2.36 -2.62
CA LYS A 116 11.91 -2.56 -2.36
C LYS A 116 12.44 -1.64 -1.26
N GLN A 117 11.64 -0.66 -0.85
CA GLN A 117 12.08 0.38 0.07
C GLN A 117 11.98 -0.06 1.53
N ALA A 118 13.01 0.25 2.32
CA ALA A 118 13.00 0.04 3.77
C ALA A 118 12.03 0.99 4.47
N CYS A 119 11.47 0.59 5.62
CA CYS A 119 10.79 1.55 6.48
C CYS A 119 11.77 2.60 7.01
N TYR A 120 11.32 3.86 7.09
CA TYR A 120 12.16 4.96 7.55
C TYR A 120 12.40 4.83 9.05
N ALA A 121 13.67 4.72 9.45
CA ALA A 121 14.05 4.52 10.85
C ALA A 121 13.57 5.66 11.78
N ASN A 122 13.42 6.88 11.25
CA ASN A 122 13.01 8.05 12.02
C ASN A 122 11.48 8.17 12.17
N ILE A 123 10.71 7.34 11.46
CA ILE A 123 9.24 7.38 11.40
C ILE A 123 8.65 6.09 11.99
N CYS A 124 9.37 4.97 11.85
CA CYS A 124 9.13 3.76 12.61
C CYS A 124 9.87 3.80 13.95
N GLU A 125 9.20 4.20 15.02
CA GLU A 125 9.69 3.89 16.35
C GLU A 125 9.64 2.37 16.57
N TYR A 126 10.81 1.73 16.54
CA TYR A 126 10.95 0.37 16.99
C TYR A 126 10.73 0.30 18.51
N ASP A 127 9.55 -0.14 18.96
CA ASP A 127 9.34 -0.44 20.38
C ASP A 127 10.01 -1.77 20.72
N SER A 128 11.26 -1.67 21.19
CA SER A 128 12.04 -2.79 21.71
C SER A 128 11.33 -3.60 22.81
N ARG A 129 10.36 -3.01 23.54
CA ARG A 129 9.58 -3.71 24.58
C ARG A 129 8.61 -4.71 23.97
N VAL A 130 7.94 -4.35 22.86
CA VAL A 130 7.00 -5.25 22.14
C VAL A 130 7.75 -6.43 21.51
N PHE A 131 8.93 -6.19 20.94
CA PHE A 131 9.79 -7.27 20.45
C PHE A 131 10.22 -8.20 21.58
N ASN A 132 10.69 -7.64 22.70
CA ASN A 132 11.12 -8.43 23.85
C ASN A 132 9.98 -9.23 24.49
N GLU A 133 8.78 -8.66 24.56
CA GLU A 133 7.59 -9.33 25.11
C GLU A 133 7.06 -10.43 24.20
N SER A 134 7.07 -10.20 22.87
CA SER A 134 6.74 -11.23 21.87
C SER A 134 7.75 -12.38 21.87
N ASN A 135 9.04 -12.07 22.01
CA ASN A 135 10.11 -13.06 22.09
C ASN A 135 10.04 -13.85 23.42
N LYS A 136 9.67 -13.19 24.52
CA LYS A 136 9.40 -13.83 25.81
C LYS A 136 8.18 -14.75 25.74
N ARG A 137 7.10 -14.32 25.06
CA ARG A 137 5.89 -15.13 24.84
C ARG A 137 6.15 -16.33 23.94
N PHE A 138 6.95 -16.16 22.88
CA PHE A 138 7.41 -17.26 22.01
C PHE A 138 8.36 -18.23 22.73
N SER A 139 9.23 -17.73 23.61
CA SER A 139 10.06 -18.55 24.50
C SER A 139 9.22 -19.38 25.47
N TYR A 140 8.18 -18.78 26.09
CA TYR A 140 7.21 -19.50 26.92
C TYR A 140 6.44 -20.56 26.11
N PHE A 141 6.01 -20.23 24.89
CA PHE A 141 5.28 -21.17 24.03
C PHE A 141 6.14 -22.35 23.58
N ASN A 142 7.39 -22.12 23.19
CA ASN A 142 8.36 -23.19 22.87
C ASN A 142 8.73 -24.04 24.08
N LYS A 143 8.67 -23.48 25.30
CA LYS A 143 8.88 -24.23 26.54
C LYS A 143 7.69 -25.16 26.87
N VAL A 144 6.51 -24.88 26.32
CA VAL A 144 5.28 -25.69 26.49
C VAL A 144 5.14 -26.78 25.41
N ILE A 145 5.75 -26.59 24.23
CA ILE A 145 5.64 -27.52 23.08
C ILE A 145 6.97 -28.25 22.85
N THR A 146 7.52 -28.90 23.88
CA THR A 146 8.58 -29.92 23.68
C THR A 146 7.96 -31.30 23.57
N LEU A 147 7.31 -31.60 22.44
CA LEU A 147 7.16 -32.97 21.94
C LEU A 147 7.38 -32.97 20.41
N SER A 148 8.57 -33.47 20.04
CA SER A 148 8.95 -34.05 18.75
C SER A 148 8.71 -33.22 17.47
N GLY A 149 9.77 -32.58 17.00
CA GLY A 149 9.92 -32.12 15.62
C GLY A 149 10.86 -30.92 15.52
N SER A 150 12.11 -31.14 15.12
CA SER A 150 13.12 -30.09 14.93
C SER A 150 12.64 -29.05 13.90
N MET A 151 12.14 -27.92 14.37
CA MET A 151 11.98 -26.72 13.55
C MET A 151 13.27 -25.91 13.60
N ALA A 152 13.72 -25.50 12.41
CA ALA A 152 14.96 -24.76 12.20
C ALA A 152 15.06 -23.56 13.13
N LYS A 153 16.26 -23.31 13.67
CA LYS A 153 16.60 -22.09 14.40
C LYS A 153 16.09 -20.87 13.61
N PRO A 154 15.29 -19.96 14.18
CA PRO A 154 14.96 -18.72 13.51
C PRO A 154 16.27 -17.92 13.43
N SER A 155 16.91 -17.99 12.27
CA SER A 155 18.06 -17.17 11.96
C SER A 155 17.60 -15.73 11.77
N SER A 156 18.26 -14.84 12.51
CA SER A 156 18.47 -13.41 12.22
C SER A 156 17.24 -12.49 12.14
N SER A 157 17.21 -11.55 13.10
CA SER A 157 16.77 -10.15 13.02
C SER A 157 16.15 -9.70 11.68
N VAL A 158 14.82 -9.47 11.69
CA VAL A 158 14.05 -8.92 10.56
C VAL A 158 14.39 -7.45 10.25
N CYS A 159 15.27 -6.80 11.01
CA CYS A 159 15.57 -5.36 10.84
C CYS A 159 17.06 -5.00 10.65
N HIS A 160 17.93 -5.92 10.23
CA HIS A 160 19.38 -5.63 10.06
C HIS A 160 20.00 -6.04 8.71
N LYS A 161 19.24 -6.10 7.61
CA LYS A 161 19.79 -6.41 6.28
C LYS A 161 19.64 -5.31 5.24
N LEU A 162 19.90 -4.06 5.62
CA LEU A 162 20.18 -2.98 4.67
C LEU A 162 21.30 -2.06 5.19
N GLN A 163 22.49 -2.63 5.36
CA GLN A 163 23.74 -1.87 5.33
C GLN A 163 24.67 -2.53 4.30
N ALA A 164 25.08 -1.71 3.33
CA ALA A 164 25.83 -1.98 2.09
C ALA A 164 25.00 -2.50 0.91
#